data_AF-A0A452YDB0-F1
#
_entry.id   AF-A0A452YDB0-F1
#
_cell.length_a   1.000
_cell.length_b   1.000
_cell.length_c   1.000
_cell.angle_alpha   90.00
_cell.angle_beta   90.00
_cell.angle_gamma   90.00
#
_symmetry.space_group_name_H-M   'P 1'
#
loop_
_entity.id
_entity.type
_entity.pdbx_description
1 polymer ?
#
loop_
_entity_poly.entity_id
_entity_poly.type
_entity_poly.pdbx_seq_one_letter_code
_entity_poly.pdbx_strand_id
1 'polypeptide(L)'
;DFAVAGKELEAEREMEGSMEWKERIDKWKTKQEKRGKLNRDNSDDDDDDDKNDDEYMLLAEARQPLWRKLPVPSSQINPYRIVIVLRLVVLCFFLRFRIMTPANDAIPLWLVSVICELWFALSWILDQLPKWSPVTRETYLDRLALRYDREGEPSRLSPIDFFVSTVDPLKEPPIITANTVLSILAVDYPVDRNSCYVSDDGASMLCFDTLSETAEFARRWVPFCKKFAIEPRAPEFYFSQKIDYLKDKVQPTFVKERRAMKREYEEFKVRINGLVAKAEKKPEEGWVMQDGTPWPGNNTRDHPGMIQVYLGSQGALDVEGHELPRLVYVSREKRPGHNHHKKAGAMNALVRVSAVLTNAPFILNLDCDHYVNNSKAVREAMCFLMDPQLGKKLCYVQFPQRFDGIDLHDRYANRNVVFFDINMKGLDGIQGPVYVGTGCVFNRQALYGYDPPRPEKRPKMTCDCWPSWCCCCCCFGGGKHRKSSKDKKGGGGGDDEPRRGLLGSSAGTSWRRSRRG
;
A
#
# COMPACT_ATOMS: atom_id res chain seq x y z
N ASP A 1 -12.60 -3.51 -26.10
CA ASP A 1 -12.73 -2.17 -26.72
C ASP A 1 -13.20 -1.09 -25.74
N PHE A 2 -14.34 -1.23 -25.05
CA PHE A 2 -14.81 -0.21 -24.07
C PHE A 2 -13.88 0.03 -22.86
N ALA A 3 -13.15 -0.99 -22.39
CA ALA A 3 -12.23 -0.85 -21.24
C ALA A 3 -10.87 -0.21 -21.59
N VAL A 4 -10.50 -0.21 -22.88
CA VAL A 4 -9.28 0.44 -23.37
C VAL A 4 -9.57 1.91 -23.63
N ALA A 5 -10.71 2.20 -24.28
CA ALA A 5 -11.19 3.56 -24.50
C ALA A 5 -11.42 4.34 -23.20
N GLY A 6 -11.94 3.69 -22.14
CA GLY A 6 -12.12 4.33 -20.83
C GLY A 6 -10.80 4.69 -20.14
N LYS A 7 -9.76 3.85 -20.29
CA LYS A 7 -8.42 4.15 -19.76
C LYS A 7 -7.70 5.23 -20.56
N GLU A 8 -7.90 5.26 -21.87
CA GLU A 8 -7.35 6.31 -22.73
C GLU A 8 -8.00 7.67 -22.43
N LEU A 9 -9.33 7.71 -22.22
CA LEU A 9 -10.03 8.93 -21.82
C LEU A 9 -9.65 9.43 -20.42
N GLU A 10 -9.47 8.54 -19.45
CA GLU A 10 -8.98 8.91 -18.12
C GLU A 10 -7.54 9.41 -18.17
N ALA A 11 -6.67 8.74 -18.95
CA ALA A 11 -5.28 9.16 -19.15
C ALA A 11 -5.20 10.51 -19.89
N GLU A 12 -6.02 10.74 -20.91
CA GLU A 12 -6.11 12.02 -21.64
C GLU A 12 -6.57 13.14 -20.70
N ARG A 13 -7.58 12.90 -19.86
CA ARG A 13 -8.08 13.90 -18.93
C ARG A 13 -7.09 14.21 -17.79
N GLU A 14 -6.36 13.22 -17.31
CA GLU A 14 -5.24 13.42 -16.38
C GLU A 14 -4.07 14.16 -17.04
N MET A 15 -3.80 13.87 -18.32
CA MET A 15 -2.75 14.52 -19.10
C MET A 15 -3.11 15.98 -19.42
N GLU A 16 -4.37 16.28 -19.76
CA GLU A 16 -4.90 17.64 -19.94
C GLU A 16 -4.83 18.43 -18.63
N GLY A 17 -5.29 17.85 -17.51
CA GLY A 17 -5.17 18.51 -16.20
C GLY A 17 -3.71 18.76 -15.79
N SER A 18 -2.82 17.81 -16.09
CA SER A 18 -1.38 17.96 -15.86
C SER A 18 -0.72 18.98 -16.80
N MET A 19 -1.17 19.08 -18.05
CA MET A 19 -0.68 20.07 -19.03
C MET A 19 -1.16 21.48 -18.70
N GLU A 20 -2.44 21.68 -18.37
CA GLU A 20 -2.95 22.99 -17.93
C GLU A 20 -2.22 23.48 -16.68
N TRP A 21 -1.92 22.56 -15.75
CA TRP A 21 -1.14 22.88 -14.57
C TRP A 21 0.33 23.19 -14.89
N LYS A 22 0.98 22.39 -15.75
CA LYS A 22 2.34 22.67 -16.22
C LYS A 22 2.42 24.01 -16.92
N GLU A 23 1.42 24.37 -17.72
CA GLU A 23 1.37 25.67 -18.40
C GLU A 23 1.16 26.81 -17.41
N ARG A 24 0.35 26.62 -16.36
CA ARG A 24 0.19 27.59 -15.25
C ARG A 24 1.47 27.75 -14.43
N ILE A 25 2.16 26.66 -14.13
CA ILE A 25 3.44 26.69 -13.42
C ILE A 25 4.55 27.27 -14.29
N ASP A 26 4.62 26.94 -15.57
CA ASP A 26 5.61 27.51 -16.49
C ASP A 26 5.35 29.00 -16.72
N LYS A 27 4.07 29.44 -16.77
CA LYS A 27 3.72 30.87 -16.72
C LYS A 27 4.18 31.53 -15.43
N TRP A 28 4.05 30.86 -14.30
CA TRP A 28 4.56 31.35 -13.02
C TRP A 28 6.10 31.40 -12.99
N LYS A 29 6.79 30.34 -13.46
CA LYS A 29 8.26 30.25 -13.56
C LYS A 29 8.83 31.31 -14.50
N THR A 30 8.24 31.51 -15.67
CA THR A 30 8.64 32.59 -16.59
C THR A 30 8.36 33.99 -16.03
N LYS A 31 7.32 34.17 -15.20
CA LYS A 31 7.06 35.43 -14.49
C LYS A 31 8.09 35.69 -13.37
N GLN A 32 8.53 34.64 -12.67
CA GLN A 32 9.61 34.69 -11.68
C GLN A 32 10.99 34.95 -12.32
N GLU A 33 11.32 34.30 -13.43
CA GLU A 33 12.56 34.55 -14.19
C GLU A 33 12.63 35.97 -14.78
N LYS A 34 11.48 36.51 -15.23
CA LYS A 34 11.37 37.92 -15.64
C LYS A 34 11.63 38.89 -14.48
N ARG A 35 11.14 38.59 -13.27
CA ARG A 35 11.43 39.37 -12.05
C ARG A 35 12.90 39.26 -11.63
N GLY A 36 13.52 38.09 -11.77
CA GLY A 36 14.96 37.90 -11.51
C GLY A 36 15.89 38.68 -12.46
N LYS A 37 15.42 39.01 -13.68
CA LYS A 37 16.14 39.86 -14.64
C LYS A 37 15.85 41.36 -14.51
N LEU A 38 14.81 41.76 -13.78
CA LEU A 38 14.43 43.17 -13.58
C LEU A 38 15.13 43.82 -12.38
N ASN A 39 15.90 43.07 -11.59
CA ASN A 39 16.61 43.60 -10.42
C ASN A 39 17.97 44.24 -10.75
N ARG A 40 18.01 45.05 -11.82
CA ARG A 40 19.07 46.04 -12.02
C ARG A 40 18.54 47.21 -12.83
N ASP A 41 17.69 48.01 -12.20
CA ASP A 41 17.85 49.47 -12.08
C ASP A 41 16.53 50.09 -11.58
N ASN A 42 16.62 50.74 -10.42
CA ASN A 42 15.77 51.77 -9.81
C ASN A 42 14.30 51.92 -10.31
N SER A 43 13.34 51.65 -9.41
CA SER A 43 12.41 52.67 -8.88
C SER A 43 11.35 52.02 -7.98
N ASP A 44 11.32 52.49 -6.73
CA ASP A 44 10.21 52.69 -5.77
C ASP A 44 8.89 51.89 -5.91
N ASP A 45 8.58 51.20 -4.81
CA ASP A 45 7.27 50.97 -4.17
C ASP A 45 6.06 50.65 -5.07
N ASP A 46 5.74 49.35 -5.23
CA ASP A 46 4.38 48.76 -5.33
C ASP A 46 4.42 47.26 -5.77
N ASP A 47 5.20 46.39 -5.10
CA ASP A 47 5.39 44.99 -5.55
C ASP A 47 5.22 43.93 -4.42
N ASP A 48 4.58 44.32 -3.30
CA ASP A 48 4.32 43.44 -2.14
C ASP A 48 2.91 42.83 -2.11
N ASP A 49 1.89 43.45 -2.72
CA ASP A 49 0.52 42.88 -2.74
C ASP A 49 0.41 41.65 -3.66
N ASP A 50 1.05 41.69 -4.83
CA ASP A 50 0.95 40.62 -5.85
C ASP A 50 1.67 39.31 -5.42
N LYS A 51 2.67 39.39 -4.52
CA LYS A 51 3.32 38.21 -3.92
C LYS A 51 2.44 37.55 -2.87
N ASN A 52 1.69 38.36 -2.12
CA ASN A 52 0.84 37.90 -1.03
C ASN A 52 -0.39 37.17 -1.59
N ASP A 53 -0.96 37.65 -2.69
CA ASP A 53 -2.13 37.04 -3.33
C ASP A 53 -1.83 35.67 -3.98
N ASP A 54 -0.70 35.53 -4.68
CA ASP A 54 -0.27 34.26 -5.26
C ASP A 54 0.06 33.21 -4.18
N GLU A 55 0.76 33.62 -3.11
CA GLU A 55 1.05 32.75 -1.97
C GLU A 55 -0.25 32.37 -1.22
N TYR A 56 -1.18 33.32 -1.07
CA TYR A 56 -2.49 33.08 -0.48
C TYR A 56 -3.33 32.11 -1.31
N MET A 57 -3.32 32.23 -2.64
CA MET A 57 -3.99 31.31 -3.56
C MET A 57 -3.39 29.90 -3.49
N LEU A 58 -2.06 29.78 -3.48
CA LEU A 58 -1.38 28.48 -3.31
C LEU A 58 -1.66 27.86 -1.93
N LEU A 59 -1.74 28.67 -0.87
CA LEU A 59 -2.15 28.22 0.46
C LEU A 59 -3.62 27.78 0.49
N ALA A 60 -4.50 28.44 -0.25
CA ALA A 60 -5.91 28.07 -0.39
C ALA A 60 -6.08 26.75 -1.16
N GLU A 61 -5.38 26.58 -2.28
CA GLU A 61 -5.36 25.35 -3.07
C GLU A 61 -4.74 24.19 -2.27
N ALA A 62 -3.66 24.46 -1.55
CA ALA A 62 -3.07 23.51 -0.61
C ALA A 62 -3.98 23.19 0.58
N ARG A 63 -5.09 23.88 0.86
CA ARG A 63 -6.07 23.50 1.91
C ARG A 63 -7.20 22.59 1.40
N GLN A 64 -7.29 22.37 0.10
CA GLN A 64 -8.30 21.51 -0.50
C GLN A 64 -8.14 20.03 -0.09
N PRO A 65 -9.21 19.22 -0.18
CA PRO A 65 -9.11 17.80 0.10
C PRO A 65 -8.15 17.11 -0.89
N LEU A 66 -7.30 16.22 -0.35
CA LEU A 66 -6.30 15.47 -1.12
C LEU A 66 -6.92 14.32 -1.93
N TRP A 67 -8.14 13.91 -1.58
CA TRP A 67 -8.88 12.87 -2.26
C TRP A 67 -10.38 13.13 -2.16
N ARG A 68 -11.17 12.52 -3.04
CA ARG A 68 -12.63 12.59 -3.00
C ARG A 68 -13.30 11.23 -3.16
N LYS A 69 -14.46 11.08 -2.54
CA LYS A 69 -15.35 9.93 -2.69
C LYS A 69 -16.31 10.21 -3.84
N LEU A 70 -16.26 9.38 -4.88
CA LEU A 70 -17.18 9.42 -6.01
C LEU A 70 -18.24 8.32 -5.86
N PRO A 71 -19.50 8.68 -5.60
CA PRO A 71 -20.59 7.71 -5.65
C PRO A 71 -20.87 7.32 -7.10
N VAL A 72 -21.27 6.06 -7.31
CA VAL A 72 -21.78 5.61 -8.61
C VAL A 72 -23.02 6.42 -8.99
N PRO A 73 -23.17 6.88 -10.24
CA PRO A 73 -24.33 7.64 -10.68
C PRO A 73 -25.66 6.95 -10.33
N SER A 74 -26.62 7.73 -9.81
CA SER A 74 -27.93 7.23 -9.36
C SER A 74 -28.68 6.48 -10.47
N SER A 75 -28.48 6.87 -11.73
CA SER A 75 -29.07 6.24 -12.91
C SER A 75 -28.64 4.78 -13.09
N GLN A 76 -27.45 4.39 -12.64
CA GLN A 76 -26.93 3.02 -12.78
C GLN A 76 -27.20 2.18 -11.53
N ILE A 77 -27.04 2.78 -10.33
CA ILE A 77 -27.17 2.02 -9.07
C ILE A 77 -28.62 1.77 -8.65
N ASN A 78 -29.55 2.68 -8.96
CA ASN A 78 -30.96 2.51 -8.56
C ASN A 78 -31.64 1.34 -9.29
N PRO A 79 -31.50 1.15 -10.62
CA PRO A 79 -32.01 -0.04 -11.30
C PRO A 79 -31.44 -1.34 -10.72
N TYR A 80 -30.14 -1.38 -10.42
CA TYR A 80 -29.51 -2.53 -9.78
C TYR A 80 -30.15 -2.85 -8.42
N ARG A 81 -30.37 -1.83 -7.56
CA ARG A 81 -31.04 -1.98 -6.26
C ARG A 81 -32.47 -2.50 -6.38
N ILE A 82 -33.23 -2.02 -7.36
CA ILE A 82 -34.60 -2.49 -7.60
C ILE A 82 -34.59 -3.98 -8.00
N VAL A 83 -33.70 -4.37 -8.91
CA VAL A 83 -33.61 -5.75 -9.41
C VAL A 83 -33.20 -6.73 -8.30
N ILE A 84 -32.25 -6.37 -7.43
CA ILE A 84 -31.85 -7.25 -6.32
C ILE A 84 -32.96 -7.42 -5.27
N VAL A 85 -33.74 -6.37 -5.00
CA VAL A 85 -34.90 -6.44 -4.09
C VAL A 85 -36.00 -7.29 -4.70
N LEU A 86 -36.31 -7.12 -5.98
CA LEU A 86 -37.27 -7.97 -6.69
C LEU A 86 -36.83 -9.45 -6.66
N ARG A 87 -35.55 -9.72 -6.91
CA ARG A 87 -34.98 -11.07 -6.85
C ARG A 87 -35.09 -11.66 -5.44
N LEU A 88 -34.88 -10.87 -4.39
CA LEU A 88 -35.07 -11.31 -3.01
C LEU A 88 -36.53 -11.71 -2.75
N VAL A 89 -37.50 -10.91 -3.22
CA VAL A 89 -38.93 -11.23 -3.09
C VAL A 89 -39.28 -12.54 -3.80
N VAL A 90 -38.82 -12.72 -5.04
CA VAL A 90 -39.02 -13.97 -5.81
C VAL A 90 -38.38 -15.17 -5.09
N LEU A 91 -37.17 -15.01 -4.56
CA LEU A 91 -36.47 -16.05 -3.80
C LEU A 91 -37.23 -16.45 -2.53
N CYS A 92 -37.80 -15.49 -1.80
CA CYS A 92 -38.63 -15.76 -0.63
C CYS A 92 -39.89 -16.57 -0.98
N PHE A 93 -40.58 -16.21 -2.08
CA PHE A 93 -41.73 -16.99 -2.55
C PHE A 93 -41.33 -18.39 -3.01
N PHE A 94 -40.21 -18.52 -3.73
CA PHE A 94 -39.67 -19.80 -4.19
C PHE A 94 -39.35 -20.72 -3.01
N LEU A 95 -38.61 -20.25 -2.01
CA LEU A 95 -38.25 -21.05 -0.83
C LEU A 95 -39.48 -21.42 0.00
N ARG A 96 -40.43 -20.50 0.17
CA ARG A 96 -41.70 -20.79 0.84
C ARG A 96 -42.45 -21.91 0.13
N PHE A 97 -42.58 -21.81 -1.19
CA PHE A 97 -43.23 -22.84 -2.00
C PHE A 97 -42.51 -24.19 -1.86
N ARG A 98 -41.18 -24.19 -1.96
CA ARG A 98 -40.36 -25.40 -1.85
C ARG A 98 -40.54 -26.13 -0.51
N ILE A 99 -40.61 -25.37 0.59
CA ILE A 99 -40.81 -25.90 1.95
C ILE A 99 -42.24 -26.44 2.12
N MET A 100 -43.23 -25.76 1.56
CA MET A 100 -44.66 -26.12 1.70
C MET A 100 -45.09 -27.27 0.78
N THR A 101 -44.27 -27.66 -0.21
CA THR A 101 -44.57 -28.75 -1.15
C THR A 101 -43.51 -29.87 -1.01
N PRO A 102 -43.62 -30.71 0.03
CA PRO A 102 -42.72 -31.85 0.22
C PRO A 102 -42.94 -32.94 -0.82
N ALA A 103 -41.85 -33.56 -1.27
CA ALA A 103 -41.92 -34.76 -2.10
C ALA A 103 -42.05 -36.00 -1.20
N ASN A 104 -43.30 -36.45 -1.02
CA ASN A 104 -43.63 -37.54 -0.09
C ASN A 104 -43.00 -38.89 -0.50
N ASP A 105 -42.74 -39.08 -1.80
CA ASP A 105 -42.16 -40.31 -2.33
C ASP A 105 -40.65 -40.45 -2.03
N ALA A 106 -39.97 -39.35 -1.70
CA ALA A 106 -38.52 -39.32 -1.49
C ALA A 106 -38.09 -38.22 -0.49
N ILE A 107 -38.62 -38.30 0.74
CA ILE A 107 -38.40 -37.32 1.81
C ILE A 107 -36.90 -37.03 2.07
N PRO A 108 -35.99 -38.03 2.14
CA PRO A 108 -34.57 -37.75 2.39
C PRO A 108 -33.92 -36.92 1.28
N LEU A 109 -34.23 -37.21 0.01
CA LEU A 109 -33.70 -36.46 -1.14
C LEU A 109 -34.26 -35.04 -1.18
N TRP A 110 -35.56 -34.89 -0.90
CA TRP A 110 -36.18 -33.58 -0.78
C TRP A 110 -35.54 -32.73 0.32
N LEU A 111 -35.31 -33.31 1.50
CA LEU A 111 -34.72 -32.61 2.64
C LEU A 111 -33.31 -32.10 2.32
N VAL A 112 -32.47 -32.95 1.71
CA VAL A 112 -31.12 -32.55 1.28
C VAL A 112 -31.17 -31.43 0.25
N SER A 113 -32.06 -31.53 -0.75
CA SER A 113 -32.28 -30.47 -1.76
C SER A 113 -32.67 -29.14 -1.11
N VAL A 114 -33.66 -29.14 -0.19
CA VAL A 114 -34.12 -27.91 0.47
C VAL A 114 -33.03 -27.29 1.35
N ILE A 115 -32.26 -28.09 2.08
CA ILE A 115 -31.15 -27.59 2.90
C ILE A 115 -30.08 -26.94 2.01
N CYS A 116 -29.71 -27.57 0.89
CA CYS A 116 -28.77 -27.00 -0.07
C CYS A 116 -29.29 -25.69 -0.67
N GLU A 117 -30.55 -25.63 -1.07
CA GLU A 117 -31.18 -24.42 -1.62
C GLU A 117 -31.22 -23.27 -0.59
N LEU A 118 -31.57 -23.57 0.67
CA LEU A 118 -31.54 -22.59 1.77
C LEU A 118 -30.13 -22.06 2.01
N TRP A 119 -29.12 -22.94 1.96
CA TRP A 119 -27.73 -22.53 2.10
C TRP A 119 -27.27 -21.62 0.95
N PHE A 120 -27.62 -21.96 -0.29
CA PHE A 120 -27.32 -21.10 -1.44
C PHE A 120 -28.04 -19.76 -1.37
N ALA A 121 -29.30 -19.74 -0.94
CA ALA A 121 -30.05 -18.51 -0.74
C ALA A 121 -29.40 -17.61 0.32
N LEU A 122 -29.04 -18.18 1.47
CA LEU A 122 -28.34 -17.45 2.53
C LEU A 122 -27.00 -16.91 2.04
N SER A 123 -26.20 -17.75 1.36
CA SER A 123 -24.92 -17.35 0.78
C SER A 123 -25.07 -16.21 -0.22
N TRP A 124 -26.08 -16.28 -1.10
CA TRP A 124 -26.38 -15.21 -2.06
C TRP A 124 -26.78 -13.90 -1.36
N ILE A 125 -27.63 -13.94 -0.34
CA ILE A 125 -28.03 -12.74 0.41
C ILE A 125 -26.79 -12.10 1.05
N LEU A 126 -25.96 -12.89 1.74
CA LEU A 126 -24.75 -12.40 2.39
C LEU A 126 -23.74 -11.83 1.39
N ASP A 127 -23.64 -12.40 0.19
CA ASP A 127 -22.77 -11.90 -0.88
C ASP A 127 -23.29 -10.58 -1.50
N GLN A 128 -24.61 -10.38 -1.60
CA GLN A 128 -25.18 -9.16 -2.17
C GLN A 128 -25.14 -7.96 -1.21
N LEU A 129 -25.25 -8.16 0.11
CA LEU A 129 -25.31 -7.08 1.09
C LEU A 129 -24.11 -6.09 0.99
N PRO A 130 -22.85 -6.54 0.89
CA PRO A 130 -21.71 -5.65 0.71
C PRO A 130 -21.76 -4.81 -0.58
N LYS A 131 -22.45 -5.28 -1.62
CA LYS A 131 -22.50 -4.64 -2.95
C LYS A 131 -23.53 -3.50 -3.02
N TRP A 132 -24.20 -3.17 -1.91
CA TRP A 132 -25.30 -2.21 -1.90
C TRP A 132 -24.89 -0.76 -2.23
N SER A 133 -23.69 -0.37 -1.82
CA SER A 133 -23.19 1.00 -1.95
C SER A 133 -21.76 1.03 -2.48
N PRO A 134 -21.51 0.64 -3.73
CA PRO A 134 -20.18 0.71 -4.32
C PRO A 134 -19.70 2.16 -4.42
N VAL A 135 -18.39 2.34 -4.23
CA VAL A 135 -17.74 3.65 -4.19
C VAL A 135 -16.46 3.60 -5.00
N THR A 136 -16.17 4.70 -5.68
CA THR A 136 -14.86 4.97 -6.29
C THR A 136 -14.19 6.11 -5.53
N ARG A 137 -12.86 6.12 -5.47
CA ARG A 137 -12.09 7.24 -4.91
C ARG A 137 -11.09 7.75 -5.92
N GLU A 138 -10.91 9.06 -5.94
CA GLU A 138 -9.88 9.73 -6.73
C GLU A 138 -8.91 10.46 -5.81
N THR A 139 -7.64 10.52 -6.21
CA THR A 139 -6.57 11.20 -5.48
C THR A 139 -6.02 12.38 -6.29
N TYR A 140 -5.51 13.38 -5.61
CA TYR A 140 -4.97 14.60 -6.22
C TYR A 140 -3.51 14.78 -5.82
N LEU A 141 -2.61 14.24 -6.63
CA LEU A 141 -1.17 14.28 -6.39
C LEU A 141 -0.61 15.71 -6.39
N ASP A 142 -1.16 16.59 -7.22
CA ASP A 142 -0.72 17.97 -7.32
C ASP A 142 -0.94 18.72 -6.00
N ARG A 143 -2.09 18.48 -5.35
CA ARG A 143 -2.41 19.07 -4.04
C ARG A 143 -1.53 18.51 -2.92
N LEU A 144 -1.14 17.24 -3.02
CA LEU A 144 -0.20 16.63 -2.09
C LEU A 144 1.17 17.29 -2.21
N ALA A 145 1.66 17.48 -3.45
CA ALA A 145 2.94 18.12 -3.72
C ALA A 145 2.95 19.58 -3.21
N LEU A 146 1.92 20.36 -3.53
CA LEU A 146 1.80 21.75 -3.05
C LEU A 146 1.79 21.88 -1.51
N ARG A 147 1.26 20.87 -0.80
CA ARG A 147 1.16 20.90 0.67
C ARG A 147 2.40 20.34 1.38
N TYR A 148 2.99 19.27 0.86
CA TYR A 148 4.03 18.51 1.56
C TYR A 148 5.36 18.38 0.81
N ASP A 149 5.43 18.74 -0.47
CA ASP A 149 6.61 18.54 -1.32
C ASP A 149 6.84 19.76 -2.23
N ARG A 150 7.03 20.94 -1.60
CA ARG A 150 7.23 22.21 -2.32
C ARG A 150 8.65 22.31 -2.86
N GLU A 151 8.79 22.76 -4.12
CA GLU A 151 10.11 23.03 -4.72
C GLU A 151 10.86 24.09 -3.89
N GLY A 152 12.09 23.78 -3.47
CA GLY A 152 12.96 24.68 -2.69
C GLY A 152 12.87 24.52 -1.16
N GLU A 153 11.91 23.76 -0.64
CA GLU A 153 11.83 23.38 0.78
C GLU A 153 12.16 21.89 0.98
N PRO A 154 12.63 21.49 2.18
CA PRO A 154 12.77 20.07 2.50
C PRO A 154 11.40 19.39 2.48
N SER A 155 11.33 18.21 1.86
CA SER A 155 10.09 17.44 1.76
C SER A 155 9.53 17.10 3.15
N ARG A 156 8.25 17.42 3.36
CA ARG A 156 7.47 17.12 4.57
C ARG A 156 6.65 15.84 4.42
N LEU A 157 6.91 15.07 3.36
CA LEU A 157 6.31 13.75 3.15
C LEU A 157 6.73 12.79 4.27
N SER A 158 5.78 11.96 4.71
CA SER A 158 6.05 10.98 5.77
C SER A 158 6.97 9.87 5.25
N PRO A 159 7.92 9.36 6.05
CA PRO A 159 8.70 8.19 5.67
C PRO A 159 7.83 6.94 5.44
N ILE A 160 8.27 6.07 4.54
CA ILE A 160 7.66 4.78 4.25
C ILE A 160 8.70 3.67 4.16
N ASP A 161 8.41 2.54 4.81
CA ASP A 161 9.21 1.32 4.69
C ASP A 161 8.52 0.30 3.78
N PHE A 162 9.20 -0.19 2.77
CA PHE A 162 8.76 -1.27 1.88
C PHE A 162 9.27 -2.60 2.37
N PHE A 163 8.38 -3.58 2.55
CA PHE A 163 8.70 -4.92 3.00
C PHE A 163 8.49 -5.91 1.86
N VAL A 164 9.56 -6.58 1.47
CA VAL A 164 9.55 -7.70 0.53
C VAL A 164 9.94 -8.96 1.28
N SER A 165 9.15 -10.02 1.17
CA SER A 165 9.48 -11.32 1.76
C SER A 165 9.75 -12.37 0.69
N THR A 166 10.87 -13.09 0.81
CA THR A 166 11.22 -14.25 -0.02
C THR A 166 11.40 -15.48 0.87
N VAL A 167 11.01 -16.65 0.37
CA VAL A 167 11.07 -17.91 1.13
C VAL A 167 12.28 -18.75 0.72
N ASP A 168 12.49 -18.93 -0.57
CA ASP A 168 13.53 -19.80 -1.10
C ASP A 168 13.85 -19.42 -2.55
N PRO A 169 15.10 -19.02 -2.85
CA PRO A 169 15.49 -18.62 -4.20
C PRO A 169 15.44 -19.76 -5.23
N LEU A 170 15.33 -21.03 -4.81
CA LEU A 170 15.13 -22.15 -5.74
C LEU A 170 13.66 -22.31 -6.18
N LYS A 171 12.72 -21.80 -5.39
CA LYS A 171 11.29 -21.81 -5.76
C LYS A 171 10.90 -20.56 -6.53
N GLU A 172 11.50 -19.44 -6.15
CA GLU A 172 11.25 -18.13 -6.72
C GLU A 172 12.56 -17.62 -7.33
N PRO A 173 12.66 -17.54 -8.68
CA PRO A 173 13.87 -17.08 -9.34
C PRO A 173 14.40 -15.77 -8.75
N PRO A 174 15.68 -15.67 -8.34
CA PRO A 174 16.21 -14.48 -7.67
C PRO A 174 16.09 -13.21 -8.52
N ILE A 175 16.10 -13.36 -9.84
CA ILE A 175 15.90 -12.26 -10.79
C ILE A 175 14.53 -11.58 -10.61
N ILE A 176 13.48 -12.32 -10.23
CA ILE A 176 12.15 -11.75 -9.99
C ILE A 176 12.19 -10.86 -8.74
N THR A 177 12.77 -11.35 -7.66
CA THR A 177 13.00 -10.57 -6.43
C THR A 177 13.83 -9.32 -6.71
N ALA A 178 14.90 -9.44 -7.51
CA ALA A 178 15.75 -8.31 -7.89
C ALA A 178 14.95 -7.24 -8.67
N ASN A 179 14.11 -7.64 -9.62
CA ASN A 179 13.25 -6.72 -10.38
C ASN A 179 12.27 -5.97 -9.49
N THR A 180 11.66 -6.65 -8.52
CA THR A 180 10.77 -6.04 -7.53
C THR A 180 11.50 -5.03 -6.65
N VAL A 181 12.69 -5.39 -6.16
CA VAL A 181 13.54 -4.47 -5.36
C VAL A 181 13.95 -3.24 -6.19
N LEU A 182 14.38 -3.42 -7.44
CA LEU A 182 14.75 -2.31 -8.33
C LEU A 182 13.57 -1.37 -8.60
N SER A 183 12.37 -1.93 -8.76
CA SER A 183 11.14 -1.16 -8.93
C SER A 183 10.82 -0.33 -7.69
N ILE A 184 11.02 -0.88 -6.48
CA ILE A 184 10.82 -0.16 -5.20
C ILE A 184 11.86 0.95 -5.00
N LEU A 185 13.13 0.71 -5.33
CA LEU A 185 14.19 1.71 -5.20
C LEU A 185 14.03 2.88 -6.19
N ALA A 186 13.33 2.65 -7.30
CA ALA A 186 13.10 3.63 -8.36
C ALA A 186 11.72 4.33 -8.31
N VAL A 187 10.98 4.22 -7.20
CA VAL A 187 9.71 4.94 -7.01
C VAL A 187 9.92 6.46 -6.97
N ASP A 188 8.88 7.20 -7.36
CA ASP A 188 8.87 8.66 -7.27
C ASP A 188 8.54 9.09 -5.84
N TYR A 189 9.55 9.05 -4.98
CA TYR A 189 9.48 9.50 -3.60
C TYR A 189 10.86 10.04 -3.15
N PRO A 190 10.91 10.96 -2.16
CA PRO A 190 12.18 11.43 -1.61
C PRO A 190 13.06 10.28 -1.10
N VAL A 191 14.34 10.32 -1.44
CA VAL A 191 15.30 9.22 -1.17
C VAL A 191 15.55 9.02 0.33
N ASP A 192 15.47 10.09 1.12
CA ASP A 192 15.59 10.08 2.58
C ASP A 192 14.33 9.55 3.30
N ARG A 193 13.22 9.42 2.58
CA ARG A 193 11.92 8.99 3.10
C ARG A 193 11.49 7.61 2.61
N ASN A 194 12.24 7.00 1.70
CA ASN A 194 11.99 5.67 1.17
C ASN A 194 13.04 4.68 1.70
N SER A 195 12.61 3.56 2.27
CA SER A 195 13.51 2.48 2.68
C SER A 195 12.94 1.13 2.27
N CYS A 196 13.78 0.27 1.71
CA CYS A 196 13.42 -1.08 1.27
C CYS A 196 14.04 -2.12 2.20
N TYR A 197 13.21 -3.03 2.68
CA TYR A 197 13.58 -4.15 3.53
C TYR A 197 13.24 -5.46 2.82
N VAL A 198 14.23 -6.32 2.67
CA VAL A 198 14.06 -7.66 2.10
C VAL A 198 14.27 -8.68 3.21
N SER A 199 13.22 -9.41 3.56
CA SER A 199 13.27 -10.53 4.49
C SER A 199 13.49 -11.83 3.72
N ASP A 200 14.56 -12.54 4.07
CA ASP A 200 14.87 -13.86 3.52
C ASP A 200 14.61 -14.94 4.58
N ASP A 201 13.53 -15.70 4.39
CA ASP A 201 13.20 -16.84 5.24
C ASP A 201 14.07 -18.09 4.90
N GLY A 202 14.78 -18.11 3.78
CA GLY A 202 15.67 -19.20 3.40
C GLY A 202 17.07 -19.10 4.00
N ALA A 203 17.47 -17.90 4.45
CA ALA A 203 18.85 -17.58 4.85
C ALA A 203 19.88 -18.03 3.80
N SER A 204 19.55 -17.85 2.52
CA SER A 204 20.32 -18.38 1.40
C SER A 204 21.37 -17.40 0.95
N MET A 205 22.62 -17.87 0.81
CA MET A 205 23.72 -17.08 0.25
C MET A 205 23.38 -16.57 -1.17
N LEU A 206 22.62 -17.33 -1.96
CA LEU A 206 22.18 -16.89 -3.29
C LEU A 206 21.33 -15.61 -3.23
N CYS A 207 20.42 -15.49 -2.26
CA CYS A 207 19.61 -14.29 -2.10
C CYS A 207 20.47 -13.10 -1.66
N PHE A 208 21.41 -13.35 -0.75
CA PHE A 208 22.37 -12.35 -0.29
C PHE A 208 23.22 -11.80 -1.44
N ASP A 209 23.89 -12.68 -2.20
CA ASP A 209 24.72 -12.28 -3.35
C ASP A 209 23.88 -11.60 -4.44
N THR A 210 22.66 -12.08 -4.70
CA THR A 210 21.74 -11.44 -5.66
C THR A 210 21.42 -10.01 -5.26
N LEU A 211 21.17 -9.73 -3.97
CA LEU A 211 20.90 -8.38 -3.50
C LEU A 211 22.12 -7.47 -3.58
N SER A 212 23.32 -8.00 -3.38
CA SER A 212 24.57 -7.27 -3.59
C SER A 212 24.73 -6.80 -5.04
N GLU A 213 24.56 -7.73 -6.01
CA GLU A 213 24.58 -7.39 -7.44
C GLU A 213 23.43 -6.44 -7.83
N THR A 214 22.26 -6.63 -7.22
CA THR A 214 21.10 -5.76 -7.44
C THR A 214 21.37 -4.34 -6.94
N ALA A 215 22.04 -4.20 -5.80
CA ALA A 215 22.44 -2.90 -5.26
C ALA A 215 23.43 -2.19 -6.18
N GLU A 216 24.40 -2.91 -6.78
CA GLU A 216 25.30 -2.31 -7.77
C GLU A 216 24.55 -1.85 -9.02
N PHE A 217 23.67 -2.69 -9.57
CA PHE A 217 22.88 -2.33 -10.75
C PHE A 217 21.92 -1.16 -10.48
N ALA A 218 21.32 -1.08 -9.29
CA ALA A 218 20.44 0.00 -8.87
C ALA A 218 21.10 1.37 -9.00
N ARG A 219 22.41 1.48 -8.76
CA ARG A 219 23.18 2.74 -8.89
C ARG A 219 23.18 3.32 -10.29
N ARG A 220 22.99 2.48 -11.32
CA ARG A 220 22.87 2.89 -12.73
C ARG A 220 21.41 3.00 -13.15
N TRP A 221 20.57 2.08 -12.68
CA TRP A 221 19.16 1.98 -13.06
C TRP A 221 18.28 3.10 -12.48
N VAL A 222 18.44 3.44 -11.19
CA VAL A 222 17.62 4.44 -10.50
C VAL A 222 17.75 5.84 -11.12
N PRO A 223 18.95 6.40 -11.35
CA PRO A 223 19.07 7.72 -11.98
C PRO A 223 18.50 7.71 -13.41
N PHE A 224 18.76 6.66 -14.20
CA PHE A 224 18.16 6.50 -15.54
C PHE A 224 16.62 6.49 -15.49
N CYS A 225 16.05 5.76 -14.54
CA CYS A 225 14.61 5.71 -14.32
C CYS A 225 14.03 7.09 -14.01
N LYS A 226 14.63 7.81 -13.05
CA LYS A 226 14.15 9.11 -12.60
C LYS A 226 14.31 10.17 -13.68
N LYS A 227 15.46 10.23 -14.34
CA LYS A 227 15.78 11.19 -15.41
C LYS A 227 14.82 11.13 -16.59
N PHE A 228 14.47 9.93 -17.04
CA PHE A 228 13.60 9.75 -18.21
C PHE A 228 12.14 9.43 -17.88
N ALA A 229 11.77 9.41 -16.59
CA ALA A 229 10.44 9.05 -16.10
C ALA A 229 9.87 7.84 -16.86
N ILE A 230 10.63 6.74 -16.91
CA ILE A 230 10.20 5.52 -17.59
C ILE A 230 9.26 4.71 -16.70
N GLU A 231 8.31 4.01 -17.31
CA GLU A 231 7.42 3.08 -16.62
C GLU A 231 7.21 1.83 -17.48
N PRO A 232 7.05 0.64 -16.88
CA PRO A 232 7.18 0.33 -15.45
C PRO A 232 8.64 0.44 -14.96
N ARG A 233 8.82 0.53 -13.64
CA ARG A 233 10.15 0.67 -13.01
C ARG A 233 10.93 -0.66 -12.89
N ALA A 234 10.28 -1.78 -13.16
CA ALA A 234 10.91 -3.09 -13.17
C ALA A 234 11.56 -3.37 -14.54
N PRO A 235 12.88 -3.58 -14.62
CA PRO A 235 13.61 -3.61 -15.88
C PRO A 235 13.24 -4.81 -16.78
N GLU A 236 13.03 -6.02 -16.23
CA GLU A 236 12.62 -7.19 -17.03
C GLU A 236 11.31 -6.90 -17.78
N PHE A 237 10.33 -6.35 -17.06
CA PHE A 237 9.03 -6.04 -17.62
C PHE A 237 9.11 -4.85 -18.59
N TYR A 238 9.86 -3.81 -18.25
CA TYR A 238 10.07 -2.65 -19.14
C TYR A 238 10.73 -3.03 -20.47
N PHE A 239 11.83 -3.78 -20.45
CA PHE A 239 12.55 -4.15 -21.68
C PHE A 239 11.86 -5.24 -22.50
N SER A 240 10.93 -6.00 -21.90
CA SER A 240 10.13 -7.03 -22.58
C SER A 240 8.88 -6.46 -23.27
N GLN A 241 8.50 -5.21 -22.98
CA GLN A 241 7.37 -4.58 -23.65
C GLN A 241 7.62 -4.39 -25.14
N LYS A 242 6.61 -4.75 -25.94
CA LYS A 242 6.60 -4.56 -27.40
C LYS A 242 5.98 -3.21 -27.82
N ILE A 243 5.64 -2.36 -26.85
CA ILE A 243 5.05 -1.04 -27.08
C ILE A 243 6.14 -0.11 -27.61
N ASP A 244 5.74 0.90 -28.39
CA ASP A 244 6.66 1.95 -28.82
C ASP A 244 7.23 2.70 -27.61
N TYR A 245 8.52 2.48 -27.36
CA TYR A 245 9.26 3.06 -26.24
C TYR A 245 9.71 4.50 -26.50
N LEU A 246 9.51 5.03 -27.71
CA LEU A 246 9.80 6.42 -28.07
C LEU A 246 8.60 7.35 -27.87
N LYS A 247 7.41 6.78 -27.64
CA LYS A 247 6.19 7.54 -27.41
C LYS A 247 6.39 8.51 -26.23
N ASP A 248 6.08 9.78 -26.46
CA ASP A 248 6.15 10.88 -25.48
C ASP A 248 7.56 11.16 -24.90
N LYS A 249 8.62 10.66 -25.53
CA LYS A 249 10.02 10.93 -25.11
C LYS A 249 10.62 12.07 -25.92
N VAL A 250 10.78 13.21 -25.26
CA VAL A 250 11.35 14.43 -25.85
C VAL A 250 12.86 14.55 -25.71
N GLN A 251 13.50 13.76 -24.84
CA GLN A 251 14.93 13.91 -24.56
C GLN A 251 15.82 13.31 -25.67
N PRO A 252 16.76 14.08 -26.25
CA PRO A 252 17.54 13.65 -27.42
C PRO A 252 18.55 12.53 -27.09
N THR A 253 19.04 12.45 -25.85
CA THR A 253 20.01 11.41 -25.44
C THR A 253 19.35 10.07 -25.09
N PHE A 254 18.02 10.02 -25.01
CA PHE A 254 17.26 8.86 -24.53
C PHE A 254 17.60 7.58 -25.30
N VAL A 255 17.66 7.63 -26.63
CA VAL A 255 17.93 6.44 -27.46
C VAL A 255 19.30 5.83 -27.17
N LYS A 256 20.32 6.69 -27.01
CA LYS A 256 21.69 6.27 -26.73
C LYS A 256 21.79 5.68 -25.32
N GLU A 257 21.27 6.39 -24.32
CA GLU A 257 21.31 5.96 -22.91
C GLU A 257 20.48 4.69 -22.68
N ARG A 258 19.28 4.59 -23.27
CA ARG A 258 18.44 3.38 -23.19
C ARG A 258 19.15 2.16 -23.78
N ARG A 259 19.86 2.31 -24.91
CA ARG A 259 20.60 1.19 -25.51
C ARG A 259 21.77 0.76 -24.63
N ALA A 260 22.49 1.71 -24.02
CA ALA A 260 23.55 1.39 -23.06
C ALA A 260 22.97 0.67 -21.84
N MET A 261 21.89 1.21 -21.25
CA MET A 261 21.23 0.62 -20.09
C MET A 261 20.67 -0.78 -20.36
N LYS A 262 20.16 -1.04 -21.57
CA LYS A 262 19.72 -2.38 -21.96
C LYS A 262 20.89 -3.38 -21.93
N ARG A 263 22.08 -2.99 -22.40
CA ARG A 263 23.27 -3.87 -22.35
C ARG A 263 23.69 -4.16 -20.91
N GLU A 264 23.77 -3.13 -20.08
CA GLU A 264 24.06 -3.25 -18.64
C GLU A 264 23.07 -4.19 -17.95
N TYR A 265 21.78 -4.12 -18.31
CA TYR A 265 20.76 -5.02 -17.76
C TYR A 265 20.93 -6.48 -18.21
N GLU A 266 21.26 -6.72 -19.48
CA GLU A 266 21.53 -8.09 -19.96
C GLU A 266 22.80 -8.67 -19.29
N GLU A 267 23.84 -7.87 -19.09
CA GLU A 267 25.03 -8.29 -18.34
C GLU A 267 24.71 -8.60 -16.88
N PHE A 268 23.87 -7.77 -16.24
CA PHE A 268 23.34 -8.04 -14.90
C PHE A 268 22.58 -9.38 -14.86
N LYS A 269 21.70 -9.66 -15.83
CA LYS A 269 21.00 -10.96 -15.93
C LYS A 269 21.97 -12.13 -16.04
N VAL A 270 23.02 -11.99 -16.84
CA VAL A 270 24.06 -13.03 -16.98
C VAL A 270 24.78 -13.26 -15.65
N ARG A 271 25.13 -12.21 -14.90
CA ARG A 271 25.75 -12.35 -13.56
C ARG A 271 24.83 -13.07 -12.58
N ILE A 272 23.55 -12.68 -12.50
CA ILE A 272 22.56 -13.36 -11.67
C ILE A 272 22.41 -14.84 -12.05
N ASN A 273 22.33 -15.16 -13.34
CA ASN A 273 22.26 -16.54 -13.81
C ASN A 273 23.52 -17.33 -13.44
N GLY A 274 24.70 -16.70 -13.48
CA GLY A 274 25.95 -17.28 -12.98
C GLY A 274 25.90 -17.61 -11.49
N LEU A 275 25.32 -16.73 -10.67
CA LEU A 275 25.11 -16.99 -9.24
C LEU A 275 24.12 -18.15 -9.01
N VAL A 276 23.02 -18.20 -9.76
CA VAL A 276 22.04 -19.29 -9.68
C VAL A 276 22.71 -20.64 -10.01
N ALA A 277 23.46 -20.71 -11.12
CA ALA A 277 24.16 -21.93 -11.51
C ALA A 277 25.24 -22.35 -10.49
N LYS A 278 25.91 -21.39 -9.85
CA LYS A 278 26.86 -21.65 -8.76
C LYS A 278 26.14 -22.21 -7.53
N ALA A 279 24.96 -21.68 -7.20
CA ALA A 279 24.18 -22.06 -6.03
C ALA A 279 23.59 -23.48 -6.11
N GLU A 280 23.35 -24.01 -7.33
CA GLU A 280 22.90 -25.39 -7.52
C GLU A 280 23.94 -26.43 -7.03
N LYS A 281 25.23 -26.08 -7.10
CA LYS A 281 26.34 -26.93 -6.65
C LYS A 281 26.68 -26.60 -5.20
N LYS A 282 25.89 -27.12 -4.27
CA LYS A 282 26.13 -26.91 -2.83
C LYS A 282 27.47 -27.53 -2.41
N PRO A 283 28.43 -26.74 -1.89
CA PRO A 283 29.68 -27.28 -1.36
C PRO A 283 29.44 -28.15 -0.12
N GLU A 284 30.20 -29.25 0.01
CA GLU A 284 30.07 -30.19 1.13
C GLU A 284 30.42 -29.53 2.47
N GLU A 285 31.45 -28.66 2.47
CA GLU A 285 31.90 -27.91 3.65
C GLU A 285 30.99 -26.72 4.00
N GLY A 286 29.94 -26.48 3.20
CA GLY A 286 29.05 -25.34 3.35
C GLY A 286 29.53 -24.09 2.61
N TRP A 287 28.66 -23.10 2.55
CA TRP A 287 28.94 -21.83 1.89
C TRP A 287 29.94 -21.01 2.70
N VAL A 288 30.79 -20.28 1.99
CA VAL A 288 31.83 -19.40 2.54
C VAL A 288 31.68 -18.03 1.88
N MET A 289 31.73 -16.97 2.68
CA MET A 289 31.67 -15.58 2.23
C MET A 289 32.98 -15.18 1.50
N GLN A 290 32.96 -14.03 0.82
CA GLN A 290 34.12 -13.54 0.07
C GLN A 290 35.34 -13.24 0.97
N ASP A 291 35.12 -12.96 2.25
CA ASP A 291 36.15 -12.72 3.26
C ASP A 291 36.73 -14.01 3.87
N GLY A 292 36.29 -15.19 3.39
CA GLY A 292 36.74 -16.49 3.87
C GLY A 292 36.00 -16.99 5.12
N THR A 293 35.02 -16.25 5.65
CA THR A 293 34.24 -16.69 6.81
C THR A 293 33.11 -17.65 6.40
N PRO A 294 32.75 -18.64 7.24
CA PRO A 294 31.66 -19.55 6.93
C PRO A 294 30.32 -18.81 6.95
N TRP A 295 29.44 -19.09 5.99
CA TRP A 295 28.11 -18.49 5.91
C TRP A 295 27.26 -18.86 7.14
N PRO A 296 26.76 -17.88 7.91
CA PRO A 296 26.01 -18.19 9.13
C PRO A 296 24.69 -18.94 8.87
N GLY A 297 24.12 -18.79 7.67
CA GLY A 297 22.88 -19.45 7.25
C GLY A 297 23.06 -20.85 6.65
N ASN A 298 24.22 -21.51 6.82
CA ASN A 298 24.48 -22.85 6.25
C ASN A 298 23.45 -23.91 6.66
N ASN A 299 22.91 -23.80 7.88
CA ASN A 299 21.78 -24.61 8.34
C ASN A 299 20.50 -23.76 8.40
N THR A 300 19.57 -24.03 7.49
CA THR A 300 18.31 -23.27 7.36
C THR A 300 17.37 -23.43 8.56
N ARG A 301 17.57 -24.46 9.41
CA ARG A 301 16.78 -24.70 10.62
C ARG A 301 17.44 -24.17 11.89
N ASP A 302 18.73 -23.86 11.83
CA ASP A 302 19.53 -23.43 12.98
C ASP A 302 20.59 -22.42 12.52
N HIS A 303 20.24 -21.14 12.54
CA HIS A 303 21.14 -20.05 12.18
C HIS A 303 20.84 -18.79 12.99
N PRO A 304 21.86 -17.96 13.28
CA PRO A 304 21.67 -16.66 13.90
C PRO A 304 20.92 -15.70 12.97
N GLY A 305 20.32 -14.66 13.54
CA GLY A 305 19.77 -13.56 12.75
C GLY A 305 20.89 -12.75 12.08
N MET A 306 20.63 -12.28 10.86
CA MET A 306 21.58 -11.51 10.06
C MET A 306 20.90 -10.24 9.55
N ILE A 307 21.58 -9.10 9.64
CA ILE A 307 21.11 -7.82 9.11
C ILE A 307 22.27 -7.20 8.33
N GLN A 308 22.02 -6.85 7.07
CA GLN A 308 22.99 -6.19 6.22
C GLN A 308 22.34 -4.97 5.55
N VAL A 309 23.07 -3.84 5.49
CA VAL A 309 22.63 -2.64 4.77
C VAL A 309 23.52 -2.50 3.53
N TYR A 310 22.90 -2.42 2.35
CA TYR A 310 23.60 -2.33 1.06
C TYR A 310 23.68 -0.90 0.52
N LEU A 311 22.54 -0.20 0.52
CA LEU A 311 22.38 1.18 0.05
C LEU A 311 21.87 2.07 1.18
N GLY A 312 22.03 3.39 1.03
CA GLY A 312 21.58 4.40 1.98
C GLY A 312 22.66 5.48 2.20
N SER A 313 22.45 6.36 3.18
CA SER A 313 23.35 7.49 3.47
C SER A 313 24.79 7.11 3.86
N GLN A 314 25.00 5.89 4.39
CA GLN A 314 26.34 5.34 4.66
C GLN A 314 26.82 4.35 3.58
N GLY A 315 25.99 4.14 2.55
CA GLY A 315 26.24 3.18 1.48
C GLY A 315 26.84 3.83 0.24
N ALA A 316 26.81 3.09 -0.87
CA ALA A 316 27.28 3.59 -2.15
C ALA A 316 26.31 4.62 -2.75
N LEU A 317 26.87 5.73 -3.26
CA LEU A 317 26.15 6.74 -4.04
C LEU A 317 25.88 6.23 -5.46
N ASP A 318 24.91 6.81 -6.15
CA ASP A 318 24.67 6.55 -7.56
C ASP A 318 25.83 7.04 -8.45
N VAL A 319 25.74 6.79 -9.76
CA VAL A 319 26.77 7.21 -10.72
C VAL A 319 26.88 8.72 -10.91
N GLU A 320 25.88 9.48 -10.48
CA GLU A 320 25.83 10.95 -10.53
C GLU A 320 26.26 11.59 -9.19
N GLY A 321 26.53 10.78 -8.16
CA GLY A 321 26.93 11.22 -6.83
C GLY A 321 25.78 11.49 -5.86
N HIS A 322 24.54 11.09 -6.19
CA HIS A 322 23.38 11.25 -5.31
C HIS A 322 23.12 10.02 -4.44
N GLU A 323 22.45 10.23 -3.31
CA GLU A 323 22.04 9.15 -2.41
C GLU A 323 20.91 8.30 -3.00
N LEU A 324 20.93 7.01 -2.68
CA LEU A 324 19.89 6.05 -3.04
C LEU A 324 19.07 5.65 -1.80
N PRO A 325 17.80 5.24 -1.99
CA PRO A 325 17.00 4.70 -0.90
C PRO A 325 17.70 3.55 -0.20
N ARG A 326 17.53 3.46 1.12
CA ARG A 326 18.18 2.43 1.92
C ARG A 326 17.68 1.03 1.52
N LEU A 327 18.60 0.09 1.34
CA LEU A 327 18.27 -1.33 1.10
C LEU A 327 18.81 -2.17 2.25
N VAL A 328 17.92 -2.81 3.01
CA VAL A 328 18.25 -3.62 4.19
C VAL A 328 17.85 -5.07 3.94
N TYR A 329 18.81 -5.98 4.01
CA TYR A 329 18.59 -7.42 4.07
C TYR A 329 18.43 -7.86 5.52
N VAL A 330 17.41 -8.68 5.78
CA VAL A 330 17.13 -9.25 7.09
C VAL A 330 16.87 -10.75 6.95
N SER A 331 17.65 -11.55 7.67
CA SER A 331 17.34 -12.95 7.94
C SER A 331 17.09 -13.12 9.43
N ARG A 332 16.01 -13.79 9.79
CA ARG A 332 15.61 -13.98 11.19
C ARG A 332 16.36 -15.14 11.80
N GLU A 333 16.65 -15.07 13.10
CA GLU A 333 17.12 -16.23 13.83
C GLU A 333 16.09 -17.37 13.80
N LYS A 334 16.57 -18.59 13.55
CA LYS A 334 15.77 -19.81 13.63
C LYS A 334 16.52 -20.85 14.43
N ARG A 335 15.78 -21.56 15.29
CA ARG A 335 16.29 -22.66 16.12
C ARG A 335 15.37 -23.88 16.01
N PRO A 336 15.92 -25.11 16.09
CA PRO A 336 15.11 -26.31 16.17
C PRO A 336 14.10 -26.25 17.33
N GLY A 337 12.90 -26.78 17.12
CA GLY A 337 11.83 -26.78 18.13
C GLY A 337 11.05 -25.47 18.26
N HIS A 338 11.46 -24.38 17.60
CA HIS A 338 10.75 -23.10 17.63
C HIS A 338 9.90 -22.90 16.37
N ASN A 339 8.59 -22.66 16.54
CA ASN A 339 7.71 -22.34 15.42
C ASN A 339 7.95 -20.90 14.94
N HIS A 340 8.23 -20.72 13.65
CA HIS A 340 8.64 -19.43 13.08
C HIS A 340 7.54 -18.72 12.27
N HIS A 341 6.33 -19.30 12.20
CA HIS A 341 5.13 -18.68 11.62
C HIS A 341 5.24 -18.20 10.15
N LYS A 342 6.14 -18.81 9.35
CA LYS A 342 6.33 -18.51 7.91
C LYS A 342 6.36 -16.97 7.64
N LYS A 343 5.62 -16.51 6.62
CA LYS A 343 5.48 -15.09 6.20
C LYS A 343 5.00 -14.17 7.33
N ALA A 344 4.06 -14.60 8.17
CA ALA A 344 3.56 -13.76 9.26
C ALA A 344 4.68 -13.44 10.27
N GLY A 345 5.49 -14.43 10.62
CA GLY A 345 6.65 -14.21 11.48
C GLY A 345 7.73 -13.33 10.83
N ALA A 346 7.91 -13.45 9.51
CA ALA A 346 8.86 -12.65 8.73
C ALA A 346 8.47 -11.18 8.75
N MET A 347 7.23 -10.88 8.36
CA MET A 347 6.67 -9.53 8.37
C MET A 347 6.70 -8.91 9.76
N ASN A 348 6.32 -9.65 10.80
CA ASN A 348 6.35 -9.14 12.18
C ASN A 348 7.77 -8.84 12.67
N ALA A 349 8.78 -9.59 12.20
CA ALA A 349 10.17 -9.27 12.53
C ALA A 349 10.64 -8.01 11.80
N LEU A 350 10.29 -7.85 10.51
CA LEU A 350 10.58 -6.62 9.77
C LEU A 350 9.95 -5.39 10.44
N VAL A 351 8.72 -5.48 10.93
CA VAL A 351 8.08 -4.38 11.69
C VAL A 351 8.95 -3.95 12.88
N ARG A 352 9.53 -4.91 13.62
CA ARG A 352 10.40 -4.63 14.78
C ARG A 352 11.76 -4.08 14.36
N VAL A 353 12.38 -4.68 13.35
CA VAL A 353 13.70 -4.26 12.86
C VAL A 353 13.63 -2.85 12.27
N SER A 354 12.63 -2.55 11.43
CA SER A 354 12.51 -1.22 10.86
C SER A 354 12.10 -0.17 11.88
N ALA A 355 11.40 -0.54 12.97
CA ALA A 355 11.15 0.37 14.10
C ALA A 355 12.44 0.92 14.74
N VAL A 356 13.51 0.12 14.72
CA VAL A 356 14.82 0.50 15.29
C VAL A 356 15.66 1.28 14.27
N LEU A 357 15.59 0.91 12.98
CA LEU A 357 16.49 1.45 11.96
C LEU A 357 16.00 2.75 11.30
N THR A 358 14.71 2.89 11.02
CA THR A 358 14.12 4.04 10.29
C THR A 358 12.87 4.58 10.96
N ASN A 359 12.12 3.72 11.65
CA ASN A 359 10.88 4.03 12.35
C ASN A 359 9.83 4.75 11.48
N ALA A 360 9.66 4.31 10.23
CA ALA A 360 8.70 4.94 9.33
C ALA A 360 7.25 4.75 9.81
N PRO A 361 6.39 5.79 9.84
CA PRO A 361 5.00 5.67 10.28
C PRO A 361 4.15 4.79 9.37
N PHE A 362 4.54 4.63 8.11
CA PHE A 362 3.83 3.84 7.12
C PHE A 362 4.70 2.67 6.62
N ILE A 363 4.07 1.52 6.42
CA ILE A 363 4.72 0.28 5.98
C ILE A 363 3.96 -0.26 4.78
N LEU A 364 4.62 -0.43 3.65
CA LEU A 364 4.06 -1.03 2.44
C LEU A 364 4.56 -2.46 2.31
N ASN A 365 3.66 -3.44 2.23
CA ASN A 365 4.04 -4.83 2.00
C ASN A 365 3.90 -5.25 0.54
N LEU A 366 4.91 -5.94 0.01
CA LEU A 366 4.92 -6.53 -1.33
C LEU A 366 5.44 -7.96 -1.28
N ASP A 367 4.87 -8.79 -2.16
CA ASP A 367 5.42 -10.10 -2.49
C ASP A 367 6.52 -9.97 -3.53
N CYS A 368 7.43 -10.95 -3.58
CA CYS A 368 8.60 -10.94 -4.44
C CYS A 368 8.28 -10.91 -5.94
N ASP A 369 7.09 -11.40 -6.33
CA ASP A 369 6.55 -11.43 -7.69
C ASP A 369 5.69 -10.20 -8.04
N HIS A 370 5.51 -9.27 -7.11
CA HIS A 370 4.74 -8.03 -7.31
C HIS A 370 5.67 -6.82 -7.33
N TYR A 371 5.69 -6.11 -8.46
CA TYR A 371 6.47 -4.89 -8.63
C TYR A 371 5.58 -3.63 -8.67
N VAL A 372 6.18 -2.46 -8.45
CA VAL A 372 5.50 -1.17 -8.55
C VAL A 372 5.42 -0.78 -10.03
N ASN A 373 4.21 -0.85 -10.60
CA ASN A 373 3.96 -0.50 -11.98
C ASN A 373 4.06 1.02 -12.20
N ASN A 374 3.16 1.78 -11.56
CA ASN A 374 3.16 3.25 -11.57
C ASN A 374 4.01 3.76 -10.40
N SER A 375 5.01 4.58 -10.71
CA SER A 375 5.93 5.16 -9.72
C SER A 375 5.28 6.12 -8.73
N LYS A 376 4.07 6.62 -9.04
CA LYS A 376 3.29 7.54 -8.21
C LYS A 376 2.40 6.84 -7.17
N ALA A 377 2.26 5.51 -7.21
CA ALA A 377 1.36 4.76 -6.33
C ALA A 377 1.57 5.05 -4.83
N VAL A 378 2.82 5.30 -4.43
CA VAL A 378 3.16 5.67 -3.04
C VAL A 378 2.57 7.04 -2.67
N ARG A 379 2.68 8.02 -3.57
CA ARG A 379 2.12 9.36 -3.38
C ARG A 379 0.59 9.30 -3.35
N GLU A 380 -0.03 8.44 -4.15
CA GLU A 380 -1.48 8.20 -4.10
C GLU A 380 -1.91 7.65 -2.73
N ALA A 381 -1.17 6.71 -2.15
CA ALA A 381 -1.43 6.22 -0.80
C ALA A 381 -1.31 7.33 0.25
N MET A 382 -0.30 8.21 0.10
CA MET A 382 -0.11 9.34 1.00
C MET A 382 -1.24 10.37 0.92
N CYS A 383 -1.92 10.51 -0.23
CA CYS A 383 -3.10 11.38 -0.33
C CYS A 383 -4.20 10.95 0.66
N PHE A 384 -4.37 9.66 0.90
CA PHE A 384 -5.33 9.15 1.90
C PHE A 384 -4.78 9.25 3.32
N LEU A 385 -3.55 8.76 3.54
CA LEU A 385 -2.98 8.58 4.88
C LEU A 385 -2.51 9.88 5.53
N MET A 386 -2.09 10.86 4.72
CA MET A 386 -1.66 12.18 5.19
C MET A 386 -2.79 13.22 5.17
N ASP A 387 -4.03 12.84 4.84
CA ASP A 387 -5.17 13.73 4.97
C ASP A 387 -5.37 14.16 6.44
N PRO A 388 -5.33 15.47 6.76
CA PRO A 388 -5.51 15.96 8.13
C PRO A 388 -6.84 15.55 8.78
N GLN A 389 -7.90 15.37 7.98
CA GLN A 389 -9.25 15.10 8.51
C GLN A 389 -9.50 13.62 8.77
N LEU A 390 -9.10 12.77 7.81
CA LEU A 390 -9.44 11.35 7.79
C LEU A 390 -8.23 10.44 7.90
N GLY A 391 -7.03 10.88 7.50
CA GLY A 391 -5.83 10.05 7.42
C GLY A 391 -5.47 9.37 8.74
N LYS A 392 -5.61 10.09 9.87
CA LYS A 392 -5.37 9.53 11.21
C LYS A 392 -6.34 8.38 11.61
N LYS A 393 -7.50 8.29 10.97
CA LYS A 393 -8.50 7.22 11.23
C LYS A 393 -8.32 6.02 10.31
N LEU A 394 -7.49 6.13 9.27
CA LEU A 394 -7.24 5.05 8.33
C LEU A 394 -6.15 4.13 8.88
N CYS A 395 -6.44 2.82 8.81
CA CYS A 395 -5.50 1.79 9.21
C CYS A 395 -4.60 1.35 8.05
N TYR A 396 -5.14 1.25 6.84
CA TYR A 396 -4.37 0.91 5.65
C TYR A 396 -5.05 1.34 4.35
N VAL A 397 -4.27 1.38 3.27
CA VAL A 397 -4.73 1.57 1.88
C VAL A 397 -4.36 0.32 1.08
N GLN A 398 -5.37 -0.42 0.61
CA GLN A 398 -5.19 -1.63 -0.20
C GLN A 398 -5.29 -1.29 -1.69
N PHE A 399 -4.25 -1.64 -2.45
CA PHE A 399 -4.27 -1.55 -3.91
C PHE A 399 -4.83 -2.82 -4.55
N PRO A 400 -5.53 -2.72 -5.69
CA PRO A 400 -5.96 -3.89 -6.44
C PRO A 400 -4.78 -4.60 -7.08
N GLN A 401 -4.70 -5.92 -6.94
CA GLN A 401 -3.66 -6.72 -7.60
C GLN A 401 -4.08 -6.98 -9.05
N ARG A 402 -3.16 -6.78 -9.98
CA ARG A 402 -3.34 -7.07 -11.41
C ARG A 402 -2.18 -7.94 -11.86
N PHE A 403 -2.50 -8.94 -12.68
CA PHE A 403 -1.52 -9.90 -13.19
C PHE A 403 -1.25 -9.63 -14.67
N ASP A 404 0.01 -9.80 -15.06
CA ASP A 404 0.46 -9.74 -16.44
C ASP A 404 0.47 -11.14 -17.08
N GLY A 405 0.74 -11.22 -18.39
CA GLY A 405 0.93 -12.50 -19.09
C GLY A 405 -0.36 -13.33 -19.24
N ILE A 406 -1.52 -12.67 -19.22
CA ILE A 406 -2.82 -13.33 -19.31
C ILE A 406 -3.16 -13.60 -20.77
N ASP A 407 -3.46 -14.85 -21.10
CA ASP A 407 -3.92 -15.25 -22.42
C ASP A 407 -5.20 -14.51 -22.81
N LEU A 408 -5.40 -14.28 -24.12
CA LEU A 408 -6.55 -13.58 -24.67
C LEU A 408 -7.88 -14.20 -24.21
N HIS A 409 -7.92 -15.54 -24.09
CA HIS A 409 -9.11 -16.28 -23.70
C HIS A 409 -9.34 -16.32 -22.19
N ASP A 410 -8.33 -16.00 -21.36
CA ASP A 410 -8.34 -16.05 -19.89
C ASP A 410 -9.21 -17.18 -19.32
N ARG A 411 -9.03 -18.41 -19.83
CA ARG A 411 -9.87 -19.57 -19.46
C ARG A 411 -9.82 -19.87 -17.95
N TYR A 412 -8.71 -19.52 -17.30
CA TYR A 412 -8.50 -19.71 -15.87
C TYR A 412 -9.02 -18.55 -15.01
N ALA A 413 -9.59 -17.50 -15.63
CA ALA A 413 -10.11 -16.31 -14.96
C ALA A 413 -9.10 -15.66 -14.00
N ASN A 414 -7.82 -15.66 -14.37
CA ASN A 414 -6.72 -15.22 -13.52
C ASN A 414 -6.77 -13.71 -13.24
N ARG A 415 -7.49 -12.92 -14.06
CA ARG A 415 -7.70 -11.48 -13.80
C ARG A 415 -8.43 -11.19 -12.49
N ASN A 416 -9.26 -12.12 -12.02
CA ASN A 416 -10.08 -11.99 -10.81
C ASN A 416 -10.81 -10.62 -10.67
N VAL A 417 -11.26 -10.06 -11.79
CA VAL A 417 -11.87 -8.72 -11.86
C VAL A 417 -13.14 -8.62 -11.01
N VAL A 418 -13.90 -9.69 -10.86
CA VAL A 418 -15.13 -9.68 -10.05
C VAL A 418 -14.82 -9.37 -8.59
N PHE A 419 -13.76 -9.98 -8.05
CA PHE A 419 -13.39 -9.75 -6.66
C PHE A 419 -12.83 -8.33 -6.46
N PHE A 420 -11.88 -7.91 -7.29
CA PHE A 420 -11.20 -6.61 -7.13
C PHE A 420 -12.04 -5.40 -7.56
N ASP A 421 -12.85 -5.52 -8.63
CA ASP A 421 -13.59 -4.37 -9.19
C ASP A 421 -15.04 -4.29 -8.70
N ILE A 422 -15.67 -5.40 -8.30
CA ILE A 422 -17.07 -5.40 -7.84
C ILE A 422 -17.12 -5.56 -6.32
N ASN A 423 -16.61 -6.67 -5.78
CA ASN A 423 -16.73 -6.96 -4.35
C ASN A 423 -15.99 -5.96 -3.47
N MET A 424 -14.72 -5.68 -3.78
CA MET A 424 -13.92 -4.75 -3.00
C MET A 424 -14.48 -3.33 -3.03
N LYS A 425 -14.92 -2.83 -4.19
CA LYS A 425 -15.56 -1.50 -4.28
C LYS A 425 -16.88 -1.41 -3.52
N GLY A 426 -17.62 -2.52 -3.42
CA GLY A 426 -18.82 -2.62 -2.58
C GLY A 426 -18.49 -2.48 -1.09
N LEU A 427 -17.59 -3.33 -0.59
CA LEU A 427 -17.11 -3.31 0.79
C LEU A 427 -16.54 -1.94 1.19
N ASP A 428 -15.85 -1.31 0.25
CA ASP A 428 -15.22 -0.02 0.40
C ASP A 428 -16.20 1.12 0.68
N GLY A 429 -17.45 1.01 0.20
CA GLY A 429 -18.46 2.01 0.48
C GLY A 429 -19.04 1.95 1.89
N ILE A 430 -18.89 0.81 2.58
CA ILE A 430 -19.36 0.58 3.95
C ILE A 430 -18.24 0.88 4.95
N GLN A 431 -17.15 0.11 4.90
CA GLN A 431 -16.06 0.18 5.88
C GLN A 431 -14.68 0.27 5.23
N GLY A 432 -14.49 -0.36 4.07
CA GLY A 432 -13.17 -0.52 3.43
C GLY A 432 -12.99 -1.92 2.84
N PRO A 433 -12.00 -2.11 1.95
CA PRO A 433 -11.65 -3.43 1.43
C PRO A 433 -11.02 -4.30 2.53
N VAL A 434 -10.88 -5.59 2.26
CA VAL A 434 -10.11 -6.52 3.10
C VAL A 434 -8.65 -6.56 2.67
N TYR A 435 -7.74 -6.80 3.61
CA TYR A 435 -6.34 -7.05 3.28
C TYR A 435 -6.16 -8.39 2.57
N VAL A 436 -5.43 -8.38 1.45
CA VAL A 436 -5.28 -9.54 0.55
C VAL A 436 -3.86 -10.10 0.44
N GLY A 437 -2.92 -9.62 1.25
CA GLY A 437 -1.59 -10.24 1.38
C GLY A 437 -0.42 -9.50 0.72
N THR A 438 -0.68 -8.55 -0.18
CA THR A 438 0.33 -7.72 -0.89
C THR A 438 -0.31 -6.41 -1.37
N GLY A 439 0.52 -5.40 -1.65
CA GLY A 439 0.11 -4.12 -2.20
C GLY A 439 -0.70 -3.27 -1.21
N CYS A 440 -0.34 -3.29 0.07
CA CYS A 440 -1.08 -2.58 1.11
C CYS A 440 -0.15 -1.66 1.92
N VAL A 441 -0.55 -0.40 2.09
CA VAL A 441 0.16 0.58 2.91
C VAL A 441 -0.51 0.67 4.28
N PHE A 442 0.13 0.13 5.30
CA PHE A 442 -0.35 0.12 6.68
C PHE A 442 0.16 1.32 7.48
N ASN A 443 -0.67 1.80 8.39
CA ASN A 443 -0.26 2.64 9.50
C ASN A 443 0.39 1.78 10.59
N ARG A 444 1.63 2.09 10.95
CA ARG A 444 2.39 1.36 11.99
C ARG A 444 1.67 1.31 13.34
N GLN A 445 1.04 2.41 13.76
CA GLN A 445 0.31 2.45 15.04
C GLN A 445 -0.88 1.50 15.03
N ALA A 446 -1.58 1.39 13.89
CA ALA A 446 -2.67 0.42 13.74
C ALA A 446 -2.14 -1.02 13.78
N LEU A 447 -0.97 -1.31 13.19
CA LEU A 447 -0.34 -2.63 13.28
C LEU A 447 0.09 -2.99 14.71
N TYR A 448 0.45 -2.00 15.54
CA TYR A 448 0.71 -2.21 16.97
C TYR A 448 -0.56 -2.43 17.80
N GLY A 449 -1.75 -2.20 17.22
CA GLY A 449 -3.02 -2.40 17.89
C GLY A 449 -3.54 -1.19 18.65
N TYR A 450 -3.05 0.02 18.35
CA TYR A 450 -3.65 1.24 18.89
C TYR A 450 -4.97 1.58 18.22
N ASP A 451 -5.95 1.98 19.02
CA ASP A 451 -7.24 2.47 18.53
C ASP A 451 -7.10 3.79 17.75
N PRO A 452 -8.02 4.06 16.80
CA PRO A 452 -8.02 5.33 16.09
C PRO A 452 -8.17 6.50 17.07
N PRO A 453 -7.47 7.63 16.83
CA PRO A 453 -7.56 8.78 17.72
C PRO A 453 -9.00 9.26 17.82
N ARG A 454 -9.45 9.49 19.06
CA ARG A 454 -10.80 9.98 19.32
C ARG A 454 -10.96 11.37 18.69
N PRO A 455 -12.12 11.67 18.10
CA PRO A 455 -12.38 13.02 17.62
C PRO A 455 -12.27 13.99 18.79
N GLU A 456 -11.51 15.07 18.60
CA GLU A 456 -11.51 16.17 19.56
C GLU A 456 -12.95 16.66 19.71
N LYS A 457 -13.46 16.58 20.95
CA LYS A 457 -14.77 17.17 21.25
C LYS A 457 -14.62 18.66 21.02
N ARG A 458 -15.42 19.22 20.11
CA ARG A 458 -15.55 20.67 19.98
C ARG A 458 -15.77 21.23 21.40
N PRO A 459 -15.00 22.24 21.84
CA PRO A 459 -15.30 22.95 23.06
C PRO A 459 -16.77 23.35 22.98
N LYS A 460 -17.55 23.00 24.01
CA LYS A 460 -18.91 23.55 24.09
C LYS A 460 -18.73 25.06 24.15
N MET A 461 -19.24 25.79 23.16
CA MET A 461 -19.42 27.24 23.28
C MET A 461 -20.32 27.45 24.50
N THR A 462 -19.74 27.77 25.64
CA THR A 462 -20.46 28.48 26.68
C THR A 462 -20.57 29.90 26.18
N CYS A 463 -21.79 30.30 25.83
CA CYS A 463 -22.09 31.69 25.58
C CYS A 463 -22.01 32.42 26.92
N ASP A 464 -20.92 33.14 27.17
CA ASP A 464 -20.77 34.02 28.34
C ASP A 464 -21.55 35.34 28.19
N CYS A 465 -22.65 35.34 27.45
CA CYS A 465 -23.45 36.54 27.15
C CYS A 465 -24.80 36.62 27.86
N TRP A 466 -24.93 36.08 29.09
CA TRP A 466 -26.01 36.51 29.99
C TRP A 466 -25.64 36.59 31.48
N PRO A 467 -25.98 37.70 32.18
CA PRO A 467 -25.82 37.81 33.63
C PRO A 467 -26.73 36.83 34.40
N SER A 468 -26.24 36.30 35.53
CA SER A 468 -26.83 35.17 36.25
C SER A 468 -28.17 35.43 36.98
N TRP A 469 -28.91 36.49 36.66
CA TRP A 469 -30.19 36.82 37.32
C TRP A 469 -31.40 36.78 36.37
N CYS A 470 -31.26 36.41 35.10
CA CYS A 470 -32.41 36.36 34.18
C CYS A 470 -32.64 35.00 33.55
N CYS A 471 -32.51 33.91 34.32
CA CYS A 471 -32.89 32.56 33.88
C CYS A 471 -33.72 31.83 34.95
N CYS A 472 -34.70 32.54 35.53
CA CYS A 472 -35.86 31.92 36.14
C CYS A 472 -37.04 32.17 35.18
N CYS A 473 -37.76 31.11 34.82
CA CYS A 473 -38.87 31.07 33.85
C CYS A 473 -38.46 30.96 32.38
N CYS A 474 -38.06 29.76 31.95
CA CYS A 474 -38.52 29.09 30.72
C CYS A 474 -37.66 27.84 30.45
N CYS A 475 -37.97 26.70 31.07
CA CYS A 475 -37.69 25.34 30.55
C CYS A 475 -38.35 24.32 31.48
N PHE A 476 -39.63 24.05 31.21
CA PHE A 476 -40.32 22.88 31.75
C PHE A 476 -39.70 21.59 31.17
N GLY A 477 -39.38 20.64 32.07
CA GLY A 477 -39.68 19.22 31.88
C GLY A 477 -38.73 18.32 31.08
N GLY A 478 -38.06 17.39 31.77
CA GLY A 478 -37.47 16.19 31.15
C GLY A 478 -36.45 15.46 32.03
N GLY A 479 -36.90 14.58 32.93
CA GLY A 479 -36.17 14.03 34.06
C GLY A 479 -34.90 13.20 33.77
N LYS A 480 -33.91 13.35 34.67
CA LYS A 480 -32.74 12.48 34.79
C LYS A 480 -33.06 11.25 35.65
N HIS A 481 -32.98 10.06 35.06
CA HIS A 481 -32.79 8.83 35.82
C HIS A 481 -31.32 8.74 36.28
N ARG A 482 -31.09 8.89 37.60
CA ARG A 482 -29.81 8.61 38.25
C ARG A 482 -29.52 7.09 38.21
N LYS A 483 -28.32 6.70 37.78
CA LYS A 483 -27.68 5.46 38.26
C LYS A 483 -26.32 5.82 38.88
N SER A 484 -26.21 5.51 40.16
CA SER A 484 -25.10 5.78 41.07
C SER A 484 -23.89 4.90 40.72
N SER A 485 -22.74 5.51 40.44
CA SER A 485 -21.43 4.88 40.60
C SER A 485 -20.90 5.24 41.98
N LYS A 486 -20.56 4.22 42.78
CA LYS A 486 -20.15 4.34 44.17
C LYS A 486 -18.63 4.46 44.22
N ASP A 487 -18.13 5.64 44.53
CA ASP A 487 -16.74 5.84 44.94
C ASP A 487 -16.46 5.12 46.26
N LYS A 488 -15.33 4.40 46.34
CA LYS A 488 -14.65 4.08 47.59
C LYS A 488 -13.18 4.49 47.46
N LYS A 489 -12.81 5.51 48.22
CA LYS A 489 -11.42 5.86 48.57
C LYS A 489 -10.92 4.98 49.73
N GLY A 490 -9.60 4.80 49.76
CA GLY A 490 -8.79 4.24 50.85
C GLY A 490 -7.94 3.10 50.28
N GLY A 491 -6.61 3.10 50.23
CA GLY A 491 -5.60 3.80 51.02
C GLY A 491 -4.65 2.73 51.58
N GLY A 492 -3.35 2.80 51.29
CA GLY A 492 -2.31 1.92 51.88
C GLY A 492 -1.38 1.29 50.84
N GLY A 493 -0.08 1.60 50.94
CA GLY A 493 0.97 1.06 50.08
C GLY A 493 1.46 -0.33 50.49
N GLY A 494 2.31 -0.90 49.64
CA GLY A 494 3.00 -2.17 49.82
C GLY A 494 3.32 -2.82 48.48
N ASP A 495 4.59 -3.11 48.25
CA ASP A 495 5.18 -3.75 47.07
C ASP A 495 4.52 -5.10 46.72
N ASP A 496 4.46 -5.46 45.43
CA ASP A 496 4.73 -6.82 44.90
C ASP A 496 4.41 -6.96 43.38
N GLU A 497 5.20 -7.81 42.72
CA GLU A 497 5.23 -8.18 41.29
C GLU A 497 3.86 -8.44 40.60
N PRO A 498 3.74 -8.28 39.26
CA PRO A 498 2.63 -8.87 38.52
C PRO A 498 2.97 -10.30 38.05
N ARG A 499 2.45 -11.29 38.76
CA ARG A 499 2.26 -12.65 38.23
C ARG A 499 1.18 -12.68 37.15
N ARG A 500 1.43 -13.56 36.17
CA ARG A 500 0.61 -13.97 35.02
C ARG A 500 -0.81 -14.44 35.39
N GLY A 501 -1.76 -14.13 34.51
CA GLY A 501 -3.00 -14.89 34.22
C GLY A 501 -3.54 -14.40 32.88
N LEU A 502 -3.41 -15.09 31.73
CA LEU A 502 -4.11 -16.31 31.29
C LEU A 502 -5.63 -16.27 31.50
N LEU A 503 -6.33 -15.89 30.42
CA LEU A 503 -7.65 -16.33 29.92
C LEU A 503 -7.80 -15.61 28.55
N GLY A 504 -7.87 -16.22 27.36
CA GLY A 504 -8.26 -17.58 27.01
C GLY A 504 -9.68 -17.57 26.43
N SER A 505 -9.84 -17.29 25.13
CA SER A 505 -10.87 -17.94 24.31
C SER A 505 -10.49 -17.85 22.83
N SER A 506 -9.90 -18.94 22.34
CA SER A 506 -9.67 -19.27 20.95
C SER A 506 -10.73 -20.27 20.51
N ALA A 507 -11.48 -19.95 19.46
CA ALA A 507 -12.27 -20.94 18.72
C ALA A 507 -11.40 -21.48 17.59
N GLY A 508 -10.84 -22.68 17.78
CA GLY A 508 -10.12 -23.41 16.75
C GLY A 508 -11.05 -24.31 15.95
N THR A 509 -10.91 -24.31 14.63
CA THR A 509 -11.33 -25.41 13.75
C THR A 509 -10.09 -26.14 13.26
N SER A 510 -9.84 -27.29 13.89
CA SER A 510 -8.85 -28.30 13.51
C SER A 510 -9.48 -29.26 12.49
N TRP A 511 -8.88 -29.40 11.31
CA TRP A 511 -9.11 -30.53 10.41
C TRP A 511 -7.93 -31.49 10.51
N ARG A 512 -8.10 -32.57 11.28
CA ARG A 512 -7.22 -33.75 11.27
C ARG A 512 -7.50 -34.55 9.99
N ARG A 513 -6.48 -34.72 9.15
CA ARG A 513 -6.47 -35.77 8.11
C ARG A 513 -5.78 -37.01 8.68
N SER A 514 -6.57 -38.06 8.88
CA SER A 514 -6.12 -39.38 9.30
C SER A 514 -5.33 -40.06 8.19
N ARG A 515 -4.11 -40.53 8.50
CA ARG A 515 -3.43 -41.59 7.74
C ARG A 515 -4.04 -42.94 8.11
N ARG A 516 -4.35 -43.77 7.11
CA ARG A 516 -4.41 -45.24 7.21
C ARG A 516 -4.06 -45.80 5.83
N GLY A 517 -3.27 -46.88 5.83
CA GLY A 517 -2.94 -47.72 4.67
C GLY A 517 -1.70 -47.28 3.96
#